data_AF-A0A3B5Z2L0-F1
#
_entry.id   AF-A0A3B5Z2L0-F1
#
_cell.length_a   1.000
_cell.length_b   1.000
_cell.length_c   1.000
_cell.angle_alpha   90.00
_cell.angle_beta   90.00
_cell.angle_gamma   90.00
#
_symmetry.space_group_name_H-M   'P 1'
#
loop_
_entity.id
_entity.type
_entity.pdbx_description
1 polymer ?
#
loop_
_entity_poly.entity_id
_entity_poly.type
_entity_poly.pdbx_seq_one_letter_code
_entity_poly.pdbx_strand_id
1 'polypeptide(L)'
;MEALSDLHSKILFHKRIFGSENCCPNMLKEVSDKILKKCGGLPLAIITISSLLANKPVVKVEWEKVNKSIGSTSENNKSQEGMNSILCLSYNDLSPNLKTCLLYLSVFPEDYTIDRDKLVRRWIAEGFISEERGQCQQEVAEKYFYDLINKSLVQPVYIGYDGKASTCRVHDMMLDIIISKSVEDNFIIVVDGEGGQTCLPNHHGFIRRLSIQHIDRELAYALACKDLRHVRSLTATSSDCIKHLPGLVEFEALRVLDFEDCEGLEEYDMHSMDKFFNLKYLSYRCTGISKLPSGI
;
A
#
# COMPACT_ATOMS: atom_id res chain seq x y z
N MET A 1 1.84 -21.89 3.57
CA MET A 1 3.31 -21.76 3.72
C MET A 1 3.70 -22.42 5.04
N GLU A 2 4.65 -23.35 5.05
CA GLU A 2 5.09 -24.02 6.29
C GLU A 2 6.00 -23.12 7.13
N ALA A 3 5.97 -23.31 8.45
CA ALA A 3 6.86 -22.59 9.36
C ALA A 3 8.32 -23.06 9.17
N LEU A 4 9.26 -22.11 9.19
CA LEU A 4 10.68 -22.41 9.14
C LEU A 4 11.13 -23.08 10.43
N SER A 5 12.12 -23.98 10.31
CA SER A 5 12.83 -24.52 11.47
C SER A 5 13.52 -23.39 12.26
N ASP A 6 13.83 -23.63 13.53
CA ASP A 6 14.56 -22.67 14.36
C ASP A 6 15.91 -22.27 13.72
N LEU A 7 16.59 -23.23 13.09
CA LEU A 7 17.85 -22.99 12.40
C LEU A 7 17.66 -22.03 11.22
N HIS A 8 16.71 -22.33 10.31
CA HIS A 8 16.45 -21.48 9.15
C HIS A 8 15.90 -20.11 9.54
N SER A 9 15.11 -20.04 10.62
CA SER A 9 14.60 -18.78 11.17
C SER A 9 15.73 -17.87 11.66
N LYS A 10 16.70 -18.44 12.41
CA LYS A 10 17.89 -17.70 12.87
C LYS A 10 18.75 -17.22 11.71
N ILE A 11 18.98 -18.09 10.73
CA ILE A 11 19.73 -17.76 9.51
C ILE A 11 19.10 -16.57 8.79
N LEU A 12 17.80 -16.64 8.50
CA LEU A 12 17.07 -15.58 7.81
C LEU A 12 17.11 -14.26 8.59
N PHE A 13 16.87 -14.33 9.91
CA PHE A 13 16.85 -13.17 10.79
C PHE A 13 18.21 -12.46 10.86
N HIS A 14 19.29 -13.20 11.14
CA HIS A 14 20.62 -12.61 11.23
C HIS A 14 21.14 -12.11 9.88
N LYS A 15 20.91 -12.87 8.80
CA LYS A 15 21.31 -12.45 7.45
C LYS A 15 20.66 -11.14 7.05
N ARG A 16 19.38 -10.95 7.39
CA ARG A 16 18.66 -9.70 7.09
C ARG A 16 19.16 -8.51 7.90
N ILE A 17 19.53 -8.71 9.17
CA ILE A 17 19.95 -7.63 10.07
C ILE A 17 21.43 -7.26 9.88
N PHE A 18 22.31 -8.25 9.82
CA PHE A 18 23.76 -8.07 9.88
C PHE A 18 24.48 -8.35 8.56
N GLY A 19 23.75 -8.76 7.51
CA GLY A 19 24.33 -9.19 6.24
C GLY A 19 24.97 -10.58 6.27
N SER A 20 25.12 -11.19 7.45
CA SER A 20 25.62 -12.56 7.60
C SER A 20 25.04 -13.27 8.82
N GLU A 21 25.04 -14.60 8.79
CA GLU A 21 24.46 -15.45 9.83
C GLU A 21 25.25 -15.44 11.15
N ASN A 22 26.54 -15.13 11.08
CA ASN A 22 27.50 -15.25 12.18
C ASN A 22 27.85 -13.91 12.85
N CYS A 23 27.22 -12.80 12.44
CA CYS A 23 27.55 -11.46 12.92
C CYS A 23 26.73 -11.00 14.13
N CYS A 24 25.81 -11.81 14.67
CA CYS A 24 24.97 -11.40 15.80
C CYS A 24 25.81 -11.24 17.10
N PRO A 25 25.89 -10.03 17.68
CA PRO A 25 26.62 -9.79 18.92
C PRO A 25 26.09 -10.61 20.09
N ASN A 26 26.98 -11.10 20.97
CA ASN A 26 26.59 -11.96 22.09
C ASN A 26 25.50 -11.34 22.98
N MET A 27 25.53 -10.02 23.21
CA MET A 27 24.53 -9.31 24.01
C MET A 27 23.11 -9.35 23.42
N LEU A 28 22.97 -9.62 22.12
CA LEU A 28 21.68 -9.65 21.41
C LEU A 28 21.12 -11.07 21.22
N LYS A 29 21.91 -12.13 21.43
CA LYS A 29 21.48 -13.51 21.18
C LYS A 29 20.21 -13.88 21.95
N GLU A 30 20.18 -13.57 23.25
CA GLU A 30 19.03 -13.89 24.12
C GLU A 30 17.74 -13.20 23.68
N VAL A 31 17.81 -11.90 23.35
CA VAL A 31 16.63 -11.14 22.89
C VAL A 31 16.22 -11.53 21.47
N SER A 32 17.18 -11.88 20.60
CA SER A 32 16.93 -12.41 19.26
C SER A 32 16.15 -13.72 19.33
N ASP A 33 16.55 -14.66 20.20
CA ASP A 33 15.85 -15.92 20.41
C ASP A 33 14.41 -15.70 20.92
N LYS A 34 14.20 -14.72 21.80
CA LYS A 34 12.85 -14.36 22.28
C LYS A 34 11.98 -13.80 21.16
N ILE A 35 12.52 -12.91 20.32
CA ILE A 35 11.81 -12.33 19.18
C ILE A 35 11.45 -13.42 18.15
N LEU A 36 12.40 -14.30 17.82
CA LEU A 36 12.20 -15.40 16.89
C LEU A 36 11.10 -16.36 17.36
N LYS A 37 11.05 -16.68 18.66
CA LYS A 37 9.96 -17.48 19.24
C LYS A 37 8.59 -16.83 19.02
N LYS A 38 8.48 -15.50 19.11
CA LYS A 38 7.24 -14.77 18.84
C LYS A 38 6.87 -14.72 17.35
N CYS A 39 7.85 -14.87 16.47
CA CYS A 39 7.60 -14.97 15.03
C CYS A 39 7.03 -16.33 14.62
N GLY A 40 7.13 -17.36 15.48
CA GLY A 40 6.53 -18.68 15.25
C GLY A 40 7.01 -19.39 13.98
N GLY A 41 8.23 -19.07 13.51
CA GLY A 41 8.78 -19.61 12.26
C GLY A 41 8.17 -19.03 10.97
N LEU A 42 7.28 -18.04 11.05
CA LEU A 42 6.66 -17.43 9.86
C LEU A 42 7.67 -16.56 9.11
N PRO A 43 7.97 -16.83 7.82
CA PRO A 43 8.96 -16.06 7.05
C PRO A 43 8.67 -14.57 7.01
N LEU A 44 7.42 -14.17 6.77
CA LEU A 44 7.03 -12.76 6.69
C LEU A 44 7.20 -12.05 8.04
N ALA A 45 6.87 -12.72 9.17
CA ALA A 45 7.10 -12.18 10.52
C ALA A 45 8.59 -11.91 10.75
N ILE A 46 9.42 -12.93 10.46
CA ILE A 46 10.86 -12.89 10.65
C ILE A 46 11.48 -11.78 9.81
N ILE A 47 11.16 -11.71 8.52
CA ILE A 47 11.71 -10.71 7.60
C ILE A 47 11.27 -9.30 8.03
N THR A 48 10.00 -9.11 8.37
CA THR A 48 9.45 -7.81 8.78
C THR A 48 10.13 -7.29 10.05
N ILE A 49 10.20 -8.11 11.10
CA ILE A 49 10.84 -7.67 12.36
C ILE A 49 12.36 -7.49 12.21
N SER A 50 13.00 -8.30 11.36
CA SER A 50 14.43 -8.15 11.05
C SER A 50 14.69 -6.83 10.34
N SER A 51 13.86 -6.46 9.36
CA SER A 51 13.96 -5.20 8.64
C SER A 51 13.71 -3.99 9.55
N LEU A 52 12.82 -4.11 10.54
CA LEU A 52 12.65 -3.10 11.58
C LEU A 52 13.93 -2.96 12.42
N LEU A 53 14.48 -4.07 12.93
CA LEU A 53 15.66 -4.09 13.79
C LEU A 53 16.94 -3.65 13.08
N ALA A 54 17.06 -3.91 11.77
CA ALA A 54 18.18 -3.43 10.95
C ALA A 54 18.30 -1.90 10.93
N ASN A 55 17.19 -1.19 11.19
CA ASN A 55 17.14 0.27 11.28
C ASN A 55 17.27 0.78 12.73
N LYS A 56 17.55 -0.09 13.71
CA LYS A 56 17.71 0.27 15.12
C LYS A 56 19.18 0.22 15.55
N PRO A 57 19.60 1.03 16.53
CA PRO A 57 20.91 0.88 17.13
C PRO A 57 21.13 -0.55 17.66
N VAL A 58 22.33 -1.08 17.44
CA VAL A 58 22.73 -2.43 17.86
C VAL A 58 23.01 -2.45 19.36
N VAL A 59 21.97 -2.24 20.17
CA VAL A 59 22.04 -2.20 21.64
C VAL A 59 20.87 -2.98 22.25
N LYS A 60 21.14 -3.72 23.34
CA LYS A 60 20.18 -4.65 23.96
C LYS A 60 18.86 -3.97 24.35
N VAL A 61 18.92 -2.73 24.87
CA VAL A 61 17.76 -1.98 25.34
C VAL A 61 16.74 -1.72 24.23
N GLU A 62 17.19 -1.33 23.03
CA GLU A 62 16.28 -1.05 21.91
C GLU A 62 15.61 -2.33 21.41
N TRP A 63 16.35 -3.43 21.36
CA TRP A 63 15.82 -4.74 20.96
C TRP A 63 14.83 -5.30 21.99
N GLU A 64 15.06 -5.07 23.28
CA GLU A 64 14.12 -5.45 24.33
C GLU A 64 12.82 -4.65 24.26
N LYS A 65 12.86 -3.37 23.88
CA LYS A 65 11.65 -2.58 23.62
C LYS A 65 10.84 -3.19 22.50
N VAL A 66 11.47 -3.49 21.36
CA VAL A 66 10.83 -4.17 20.23
C VAL A 66 10.22 -5.50 20.66
N ASN A 67 10.98 -6.34 21.37
CA ASN A 67 10.46 -7.59 21.90
C ASN A 67 9.23 -7.39 22.79
N LYS A 68 9.20 -6.38 23.67
CA LYS A 68 8.05 -6.08 24.52
C LYS A 68 6.83 -5.63 23.70
N SER A 69 7.03 -4.84 22.65
CA SER A 69 5.95 -4.32 21.79
C SER A 69 5.21 -5.39 20.98
N ILE A 70 5.83 -6.54 20.69
CA ILE A 70 5.16 -7.65 19.99
C ILE A 70 4.07 -8.31 20.87
N GLY A 71 4.04 -8.01 22.18
CA GLY A 71 3.08 -8.62 23.13
C GLY A 71 3.47 -10.04 23.55
N SER A 72 2.66 -10.67 24.42
CA SER A 72 2.82 -12.07 24.82
C SER A 72 1.87 -12.94 24.00
N THR A 73 2.40 -13.72 23.05
CA THR A 73 1.64 -14.73 22.32
C THR A 73 1.33 -15.89 23.27
N SER A 74 0.07 -16.03 23.70
CA SER A 74 -0.41 -17.21 24.45
C SER A 74 -0.35 -18.46 23.57
N GLU A 75 -0.18 -19.65 24.16
CA GLU A 75 0.13 -20.87 23.42
C GLU A 75 -0.93 -21.33 22.42
N ASN A 76 -2.15 -20.83 22.54
CA ASN A 76 -3.30 -21.29 21.75
C ASN A 76 -3.60 -20.42 20.51
N ASN A 77 -3.02 -19.22 20.37
CA ASN A 77 -3.26 -18.27 19.25
C ASN A 77 -1.94 -17.81 18.56
N LYS A 78 -0.93 -18.69 18.50
CA LYS A 78 0.49 -18.35 18.30
C LYS A 78 0.88 -17.68 16.97
N SER A 79 0.12 -17.78 15.87
CA SER A 79 0.59 -17.33 14.55
C SER A 79 0.00 -16.01 14.05
N GLN A 80 -1.33 -15.85 14.04
CA GLN A 80 -1.96 -14.72 13.36
C GLN A 80 -1.96 -13.42 14.18
N GLU A 81 -2.27 -13.47 15.47
CA GLU A 81 -2.23 -12.28 16.35
C GLU A 81 -0.79 -11.74 16.52
N GLY A 82 0.17 -12.66 16.69
CA GLY A 82 1.60 -12.31 16.77
C GLY A 82 2.10 -11.69 15.47
N MET A 83 1.66 -12.23 14.33
CA MET A 83 1.98 -11.68 13.02
C MET A 83 1.39 -10.27 12.84
N ASN A 84 0.09 -10.09 13.10
CA ASN A 84 -0.55 -8.78 13.02
C ASN A 84 0.13 -7.75 13.92
N SER A 85 0.54 -8.15 15.13
CA SER A 85 1.29 -7.27 16.04
C SER A 85 2.63 -6.82 15.46
N ILE A 86 3.37 -7.73 14.80
CA ILE A 86 4.66 -7.42 14.14
C ILE A 86 4.45 -6.49 12.93
N LEU A 87 3.43 -6.76 12.11
CA LEU A 87 3.10 -5.92 10.95
C LEU A 87 2.68 -4.51 11.40
N CYS A 88 1.79 -4.40 12.39
CA CYS A 88 1.37 -3.15 13.00
C CYS A 88 2.55 -2.38 13.62
N LEU A 89 3.47 -3.08 14.30
CA LEU A 89 4.67 -2.45 14.85
C LEU A 89 5.54 -1.83 13.75
N SER A 90 5.67 -2.52 12.62
CA SER A 90 6.46 -2.06 11.48
C SER A 90 5.80 -0.91 10.74
N TYR A 91 4.47 -0.91 10.61
CA TYR A 91 3.71 0.25 10.16
C TYR A 91 3.92 1.44 11.09
N ASN A 92 3.80 1.24 12.40
CA ASN A 92 3.88 2.32 13.38
C ASN A 92 5.26 3.00 13.43
N ASP A 93 6.33 2.26 13.13
CA ASP A 93 7.71 2.75 13.07
C ASP A 93 7.99 3.66 11.85
N LEU A 94 7.10 3.70 10.85
CA LEU A 94 7.28 4.53 9.67
C LEU A 94 7.15 6.03 9.98
N SER A 95 7.89 6.83 9.20
CA SER A 95 7.69 8.28 9.16
C SER A 95 6.29 8.61 8.59
N PRO A 96 5.71 9.78 8.91
CA PRO A 96 4.38 10.16 8.42
C PRO A 96 4.23 10.06 6.90
N ASN A 97 5.22 10.54 6.14
CA ASN A 97 5.15 10.49 4.67
C ASN A 97 5.18 9.06 4.12
N LEU A 98 5.99 8.17 4.72
CA LEU A 98 6.01 6.76 4.33
C LEU A 98 4.71 6.05 4.68
N LYS A 99 4.06 6.38 5.81
CA LYS A 99 2.72 5.87 6.14
C LYS A 99 1.72 6.26 5.07
N THR A 100 1.70 7.54 4.67
CA THR A 100 0.81 8.02 3.60
C THR A 100 1.05 7.28 2.27
N CYS A 101 2.32 7.10 1.88
CA CYS A 101 2.67 6.38 0.65
C CYS A 101 2.26 4.90 0.71
N LEU A 102 2.45 4.25 1.86
CA LEU A 102 2.05 2.86 2.09
C LEU A 102 0.53 2.70 2.10
N LEU A 103 -0.21 3.58 2.78
CA LEU A 103 -1.67 3.58 2.80
C LEU A 103 -2.25 3.71 1.39
N TYR A 104 -1.60 4.48 0.53
CA TYR A 104 -2.04 4.65 -0.86
C TYR A 104 -2.04 3.35 -1.68
N LEU A 105 -1.29 2.32 -1.25
CA LEU A 105 -1.29 1.03 -1.93
C LEU A 105 -2.63 0.30 -1.79
N SER A 106 -3.51 0.69 -0.86
CA SER A 106 -4.87 0.15 -0.76
C SER A 106 -5.75 0.46 -1.99
N VAL A 107 -5.30 1.34 -2.89
CA VAL A 107 -6.00 1.59 -4.15
C VAL A 107 -5.98 0.34 -5.03
N PHE A 108 -4.90 -0.45 -4.99
CA PHE A 108 -4.73 -1.58 -5.87
C PHE A 108 -5.45 -2.83 -5.32
N PRO A 109 -6.00 -3.70 -6.19
CA PRO A 109 -6.53 -4.99 -5.78
C PRO A 109 -5.48 -5.88 -5.08
N GLU A 110 -5.97 -6.90 -4.40
CA GLU A 110 -5.13 -7.98 -3.87
C GLU A 110 -4.29 -8.60 -5.00
N ASP A 111 -3.07 -9.03 -4.67
CA ASP A 111 -2.08 -9.59 -5.61
C ASP A 111 -1.65 -8.71 -6.80
N TYR A 112 -2.13 -7.47 -6.91
CA TYR A 112 -1.80 -6.59 -8.03
C TYR A 112 -0.30 -6.29 -8.10
N THR A 113 0.27 -6.42 -9.29
CA THR A 113 1.69 -6.12 -9.53
C THR A 113 1.82 -4.65 -9.92
N ILE A 114 2.35 -3.84 -9.01
CA ILE A 114 2.40 -2.38 -9.13
C ILE A 114 3.72 -1.97 -9.78
N ASP A 115 3.64 -1.26 -10.90
CA ASP A 115 4.80 -0.63 -11.52
C ASP A 115 5.33 0.54 -10.69
N ARG A 116 6.66 0.59 -10.49
CA ARG A 116 7.33 1.62 -9.68
C ARG A 116 7.08 3.01 -10.24
N ASP A 117 7.24 3.20 -11.54
CA ASP A 117 7.17 4.52 -12.17
C ASP A 117 5.73 5.04 -12.15
N LYS A 118 4.73 4.16 -12.35
CA LYS A 118 3.30 4.44 -12.13
C LYS A 118 3.03 4.91 -10.71
N LEU A 119 3.49 4.15 -9.72
CA LEU A 119 3.27 4.44 -8.30
C LEU A 119 3.91 5.77 -7.88
N VAL A 120 5.16 5.99 -8.27
CA VAL A 120 5.90 7.23 -8.00
C VAL A 120 5.17 8.44 -8.58
N ARG A 121 4.74 8.39 -9.86
CA ARG A 121 4.00 9.48 -10.49
C ARG A 121 2.67 9.77 -9.78
N ARG A 122 1.95 8.72 -9.35
CA ARG A 122 0.72 8.87 -8.58
C ARG A 122 0.95 9.54 -7.22
N TRP A 123 1.98 9.14 -6.47
CA TRP A 123 2.32 9.79 -5.19
C TRP A 123 2.68 11.27 -5.35
N ILE A 124 3.40 11.62 -6.43
CA ILE A 124 3.73 13.01 -6.75
C ILE A 124 2.45 13.79 -7.11
N ALA A 125 1.59 13.23 -7.96
CA ALA A 125 0.33 13.85 -8.38
C ALA A 125 -0.68 14.04 -7.23
N GLU A 126 -0.69 13.12 -6.27
CA GLU A 126 -1.41 13.25 -4.99
C GLU A 126 -0.89 14.40 -4.13
N GLY A 127 0.38 14.78 -4.32
CA GLY A 127 1.07 15.77 -3.50
C GLY A 127 1.60 15.21 -2.18
N PHE A 128 1.83 13.89 -2.10
CA PHE A 128 2.46 13.27 -0.91
C PHE A 128 3.94 13.58 -0.81
N ILE A 129 4.56 13.91 -1.94
CA ILE A 129 5.99 14.06 -2.07
C ILE A 129 6.33 15.55 -2.16
N SER A 130 7.17 16.01 -1.23
CA SER A 130 7.75 17.35 -1.26
C SER A 130 9.21 17.26 -1.68
N GLU A 131 9.74 18.31 -2.30
CA GLU A 131 11.16 18.42 -2.58
C GLU A 131 11.96 18.47 -1.27
N GLU A 132 13.06 17.72 -1.22
CA GLU A 132 14.01 17.73 -0.10
C GLU A 132 15.30 18.43 -0.58
N ARG A 133 16.14 18.91 0.35
CA ARG A 133 17.31 19.75 0.01
C ARG A 133 18.23 19.06 -1.01
N GLY A 134 18.16 19.51 -2.26
CA GLY A 134 18.96 18.99 -3.39
C GLY A 134 18.40 17.74 -4.06
N GLN A 135 17.16 17.33 -3.76
CA GLN A 135 16.49 16.19 -4.39
C GLN A 135 15.14 16.63 -4.99
N CYS A 136 14.87 16.23 -6.23
CA CYS A 136 13.57 16.49 -6.85
C CYS A 136 12.50 15.52 -6.34
N GLN A 137 11.22 15.82 -6.60
CA GLN A 137 10.11 14.98 -6.16
C GLN A 137 10.21 13.53 -6.67
N GLN A 138 10.74 13.33 -7.88
CA GLN A 138 10.97 11.99 -8.44
C GLN A 138 11.96 11.18 -7.58
N GLU A 139 13.10 11.77 -7.23
CA GLU A 139 14.13 11.11 -6.42
C GLU A 139 13.64 10.80 -5.00
N VAL A 140 12.89 11.72 -4.39
CA VAL A 140 12.30 11.50 -3.06
C VAL A 140 11.26 10.38 -3.10
N ALA A 141 10.39 10.37 -4.11
CA ALA A 141 9.37 9.32 -4.26
C ALA A 141 9.99 7.94 -4.52
N GLU A 142 11.00 7.84 -5.39
CA GLU A 142 11.73 6.61 -5.64
C GLU A 142 12.43 6.10 -4.37
N LYS A 143 13.03 7.00 -3.59
CA LYS A 143 13.61 6.65 -2.29
C LYS A 143 12.55 6.06 -1.36
N TYR A 144 11.36 6.64 -1.27
CA TYR A 144 10.28 6.09 -0.44
C TYR A 144 9.83 4.71 -0.90
N PHE A 145 9.76 4.46 -2.22
CA PHE A 145 9.49 3.13 -2.75
C PHE A 145 10.52 2.10 -2.27
N TYR A 146 11.82 2.42 -2.36
CA TYR A 146 12.88 1.52 -1.89
C TYR A 146 12.90 1.39 -0.36
N ASP A 147 12.57 2.43 0.39
CA ASP A 147 12.45 2.36 1.84
C ASP A 147 11.35 1.39 2.27
N LEU A 148 10.21 1.35 1.58
CA LEU A 148 9.14 0.37 1.84
C LEU A 148 9.59 -1.07 1.53
N ILE A 149 10.34 -1.29 0.44
CA ILE A 149 10.96 -2.59 0.11
C ILE A 149 11.96 -3.01 1.17
N ASN A 150 12.84 -2.09 1.58
CA ASN A 150 13.88 -2.34 2.57
C ASN A 150 13.29 -2.64 3.95
N LYS A 151 12.13 -2.05 4.28
CA LYS A 151 11.34 -2.36 5.47
C LYS A 151 10.49 -3.62 5.33
N SER A 152 10.50 -4.26 4.16
CA SER A 152 9.75 -5.48 3.85
C SER A 152 8.24 -5.35 3.99
N LEU A 153 7.73 -4.13 3.81
CA LEU A 153 6.30 -3.84 3.81
C LEU A 153 5.68 -4.01 2.41
N VAL A 154 6.53 -3.94 1.39
CA VAL A 154 6.20 -4.32 0.01
C VAL A 154 7.28 -5.26 -0.52
N GLN A 155 6.89 -6.15 -1.42
CA GLN A 155 7.75 -7.18 -1.99
C GLN A 155 8.12 -6.81 -3.42
N PRO A 156 9.41 -6.82 -3.80
CA PRO A 156 9.80 -6.64 -5.19
C PRO A 156 9.37 -7.87 -6.00
N VAL A 157 8.82 -7.65 -7.20
CA VAL A 157 8.38 -8.75 -8.08
C VAL A 157 9.34 -8.88 -9.26
N TYR A 158 9.55 -7.80 -10.01
CA TYR A 158 10.53 -7.76 -11.10
C TYR A 158 11.70 -6.85 -10.75
N ILE A 159 12.90 -7.34 -11.05
CA ILE A 159 14.17 -6.61 -10.89
C ILE A 159 14.73 -6.38 -12.29
N GLY A 160 14.96 -5.12 -12.63
CA GLY A 160 15.54 -4.71 -13.90
C GLY A 160 17.01 -5.09 -14.02
N TYR A 161 17.55 -4.94 -15.24
CA TYR A 161 18.96 -5.21 -15.53
C TYR A 161 19.93 -4.31 -14.75
N ASP A 162 19.46 -3.16 -14.26
CA ASP A 162 20.19 -2.25 -13.38
C ASP A 162 20.21 -2.71 -11.91
N GLY A 163 19.63 -3.88 -11.61
CA GLY A 163 19.51 -4.43 -10.26
C GLY A 163 18.45 -3.75 -9.41
N LYS A 164 17.65 -2.84 -9.97
CA LYS A 164 16.60 -2.13 -9.26
C LYS A 164 15.26 -2.83 -9.43
N ALA A 165 14.47 -2.91 -8.36
CA ALA A 165 13.08 -3.35 -8.46
C ALA A 165 12.30 -2.36 -9.35
N SER A 166 11.68 -2.88 -10.41
CA SER A 166 10.81 -2.13 -11.32
C SER A 166 9.34 -2.29 -10.97
N THR A 167 8.97 -3.38 -10.28
CA THR A 167 7.61 -3.60 -9.79
C THR A 167 7.61 -4.12 -8.35
N CYS A 168 6.52 -3.89 -7.64
CA CYS A 168 6.29 -4.45 -6.31
C CYS A 168 4.87 -5.02 -6.16
N ARG A 169 4.65 -5.72 -5.06
CA ARG A 169 3.35 -6.20 -4.59
C ARG A 169 3.25 -6.03 -3.08
N VAL A 170 2.06 -5.79 -2.57
CA VAL A 170 1.77 -5.83 -1.13
C VAL A 170 1.34 -7.25 -0.77
N HIS A 171 1.93 -7.84 0.25
CA HIS A 171 1.48 -9.14 0.74
C HIS A 171 0.11 -9.00 1.43
N ASP A 172 -0.78 -9.98 1.28
CA ASP A 172 -2.19 -9.95 1.71
C ASP A 172 -2.36 -9.52 3.18
N MET A 173 -1.64 -10.17 4.11
CA MET A 173 -1.67 -9.75 5.53
C MET A 173 -1.24 -8.31 5.79
N MET A 174 -0.34 -7.73 4.97
CA MET A 174 0.02 -6.32 5.07
C MET A 174 -1.05 -5.44 4.43
N LEU A 175 -1.66 -5.90 3.34
CA LEU A 175 -2.77 -5.23 2.69
C LEU A 175 -3.96 -5.09 3.65
N ASP A 176 -4.27 -6.12 4.44
CA ASP A 176 -5.28 -6.07 5.51
C ASP A 176 -5.01 -4.94 6.52
N ILE A 177 -3.75 -4.81 6.97
CA ILE A 177 -3.35 -3.74 7.90
C ILE A 177 -3.50 -2.37 7.23
N ILE A 178 -3.06 -2.23 5.98
CA ILE A 178 -3.15 -0.99 5.20
C ILE A 178 -4.61 -0.58 5.01
N ILE A 179 -5.49 -1.51 4.65
CA ILE A 179 -6.92 -1.26 4.46
C ILE A 179 -7.55 -0.86 5.79
N SER A 180 -7.30 -1.61 6.86
CA SER A 180 -7.81 -1.31 8.20
C SER A 180 -7.42 0.11 8.64
N LYS A 181 -6.15 0.48 8.48
CA LYS A 181 -5.66 1.83 8.80
C LYS A 181 -6.23 2.91 7.87
N SER A 182 -6.40 2.61 6.59
CA SER A 182 -7.03 3.52 5.64
C SER A 182 -8.49 3.82 6.02
N VAL A 183 -9.24 2.82 6.48
CA VAL A 183 -10.62 2.98 6.94
C VAL A 183 -10.67 3.82 8.24
N GLU A 184 -9.80 3.52 9.22
CA GLU A 184 -9.68 4.31 10.46
C GLU A 184 -9.43 5.80 10.17
N ASP A 185 -8.55 6.09 9.20
CA ASP A 185 -8.13 7.45 8.86
C ASP A 185 -9.03 8.13 7.79
N ASN A 186 -10.07 7.45 7.29
CA ASN A 186 -10.86 7.88 6.13
C ASN A 186 -9.96 8.31 4.93
N PHE A 187 -8.96 7.49 4.61
CA PHE A 187 -7.91 7.84 3.67
C PHE A 187 -8.27 7.53 2.21
N ILE A 188 -8.74 6.31 1.94
CA ILE A 188 -9.25 5.82 0.65
C ILE A 188 -10.54 5.02 0.87
N ILE A 189 -11.53 5.26 0.01
CA ILE A 189 -12.72 4.41 -0.09
C ILE A 189 -12.52 3.44 -1.24
N VAL A 190 -12.53 2.15 -0.93
CA VAL A 190 -12.48 1.07 -1.93
C VAL A 190 -13.89 0.56 -2.15
N VAL A 191 -14.23 0.31 -3.42
CA VAL A 191 -15.53 -0.18 -3.87
C VAL A 191 -15.30 -1.50 -4.59
N ASP A 192 -15.90 -2.55 -4.05
CA ASP A 192 -15.88 -3.90 -4.61
C ASP A 192 -17.26 -4.55 -4.44
N GLY A 193 -17.82 -5.05 -5.56
CA GLY A 193 -19.20 -5.53 -5.70
C GLY A 193 -19.43 -6.98 -5.29
N GLU A 194 -18.38 -7.81 -5.20
CA GLU A 194 -18.53 -9.27 -5.00
C GLU A 194 -18.36 -9.76 -3.55
N GLY A 195 -18.48 -8.86 -2.57
CA GLY A 195 -18.50 -9.23 -1.14
C GLY A 195 -17.30 -8.73 -0.33
N GLY A 196 -16.43 -7.91 -0.92
CA GLY A 196 -15.37 -7.17 -0.25
C GLY A 196 -15.77 -5.73 0.08
N GLN A 197 -16.01 -5.46 1.37
CA GLN A 197 -15.94 -4.13 2.03
C GLN A 197 -16.60 -2.94 1.31
N THR A 198 -17.93 -2.94 1.27
CA THR A 198 -18.74 -1.77 0.95
C THR A 198 -18.85 -0.82 2.15
N CYS A 199 -17.88 0.08 2.34
CA CYS A 199 -17.99 1.17 3.33
C CYS A 199 -18.89 2.32 2.86
N LEU A 200 -19.29 2.35 1.58
CA LEU A 200 -19.98 3.45 0.93
C LEU A 200 -21.33 3.86 1.56
N PRO A 201 -22.28 2.94 1.84
CA PRO A 201 -23.61 3.35 2.30
C PRO A 201 -23.57 4.09 3.64
N ASN A 202 -22.74 3.60 4.57
CA ASN A 202 -22.61 4.12 5.94
C ASN A 202 -21.45 5.13 6.10
N HIS A 203 -20.83 5.56 4.99
CA HIS A 203 -19.73 6.52 5.05
C HIS A 203 -20.25 7.91 5.41
N HIS A 204 -19.73 8.45 6.52
CA HIS A 204 -19.98 9.80 7.01
C HIS A 204 -18.70 10.63 6.95
N GLY A 205 -18.39 11.20 5.78
CA GLY A 205 -17.24 12.08 5.60
C GLY A 205 -17.04 12.53 4.16
N PHE A 206 -16.04 13.38 3.94
CA PHE A 206 -15.62 13.72 2.59
C PHE A 206 -14.81 12.58 1.99
N ILE A 207 -15.18 12.15 0.78
CA ILE A 207 -14.42 11.18 0.00
C ILE A 207 -13.31 11.94 -0.73
N ARG A 208 -12.06 11.68 -0.37
CA ARG A 208 -10.90 12.31 -1.04
C ARG A 208 -10.27 11.40 -2.09
N ARG A 209 -10.38 10.10 -1.94
CA ARG A 209 -9.81 9.10 -2.84
C ARG A 209 -10.78 7.93 -2.96
N LEU A 210 -11.07 7.58 -4.20
CA LEU A 210 -11.99 6.52 -4.56
C LEU A 210 -11.24 5.51 -5.43
N SER A 211 -11.25 4.25 -5.01
CA SER A 211 -10.80 3.12 -5.82
C SER A 211 -11.98 2.22 -6.12
N ILE A 212 -12.18 1.91 -7.40
CA ILE A 212 -13.30 1.12 -7.89
C ILE A 212 -12.72 -0.14 -8.54
N GLN A 213 -12.75 -1.22 -7.78
CA GLN A 213 -12.26 -2.51 -8.25
C GLN A 213 -13.36 -3.27 -8.96
N HIS A 214 -14.60 -3.14 -8.46
CA HIS A 214 -15.81 -3.60 -9.12
C HIS A 214 -16.98 -2.67 -8.73
N ILE A 215 -17.76 -2.22 -9.71
CA ILE A 215 -19.01 -1.47 -9.50
C ILE A 215 -20.20 -2.21 -10.12
N ASP A 216 -21.31 -2.20 -9.40
CA ASP A 216 -22.63 -2.62 -9.86
C ASP A 216 -23.61 -1.43 -9.88
N ARG A 217 -24.87 -1.67 -10.26
CA ARG A 217 -25.89 -0.61 -10.31
C ARG A 217 -26.26 -0.03 -8.94
N GLU A 218 -26.23 -0.84 -7.89
CA GLU A 218 -26.60 -0.38 -6.54
C GLU A 218 -25.52 0.54 -5.97
N LEU A 219 -24.24 0.17 -6.15
CA LEU A 219 -23.09 0.96 -5.76
C LEU A 219 -22.96 2.23 -6.59
N ALA A 220 -23.24 2.17 -7.89
CA ALA A 220 -23.32 3.35 -8.75
C ALA A 220 -24.39 4.35 -8.26
N TYR A 221 -25.58 3.86 -7.92
CA TYR A 221 -26.63 4.69 -7.35
C TYR A 221 -26.22 5.28 -5.99
N ALA A 222 -25.59 4.49 -5.13
CA ALA A 222 -25.09 4.96 -3.85
C ALA A 222 -24.03 6.06 -4.00
N LEU A 223 -23.12 5.94 -4.97
CA LEU A 223 -22.12 6.95 -5.31
C LEU A 223 -22.77 8.24 -5.85
N ALA A 224 -23.80 8.13 -6.69
CA ALA A 224 -24.54 9.28 -7.21
C ALA A 224 -25.26 10.08 -6.10
N CYS A 225 -25.52 9.47 -4.95
CA CYS A 225 -26.06 10.15 -3.77
C CYS A 225 -25.00 10.78 -2.85
N LYS A 226 -23.70 10.64 -3.15
CA LYS A 226 -22.60 11.22 -2.35
C LYS A 226 -22.09 12.52 -2.97
N ASP A 227 -21.52 13.39 -2.13
CA ASP A 227 -20.81 14.58 -2.61
C ASP A 227 -19.39 14.19 -3.06
N LEU A 228 -19.18 14.14 -4.38
CA LEU A 228 -17.94 13.71 -5.02
C LEU A 228 -17.01 14.87 -5.41
N ARG A 229 -17.43 16.13 -5.17
CA ARG A 229 -16.65 17.33 -5.55
C ARG A 229 -15.30 17.41 -4.85
N HIS A 230 -15.16 16.74 -3.71
CA HIS A 230 -13.94 16.69 -2.92
C HIS A 230 -12.98 15.56 -3.30
N VAL A 231 -13.38 14.67 -4.21
CA VAL A 231 -12.55 13.56 -4.67
C VAL A 231 -11.39 14.10 -5.48
N ARG A 232 -10.18 13.74 -5.06
CA ARG A 232 -8.90 14.13 -5.67
C ARG A 232 -8.27 12.99 -6.45
N SER A 233 -8.60 11.75 -6.13
CA SER A 233 -8.13 10.59 -6.87
C SER A 233 -9.28 9.65 -7.16
N LEU A 234 -9.39 9.26 -8.42
CA LEU A 234 -10.29 8.24 -8.91
C LEU A 234 -9.45 7.19 -9.64
N THR A 235 -9.54 5.93 -9.20
CA THR A 235 -8.97 4.78 -9.91
C THR A 235 -10.09 3.78 -10.16
N ALA A 236 -10.21 3.28 -11.39
CA ALA A 236 -11.07 2.14 -11.68
C ALA A 236 -10.36 1.13 -12.61
N THR A 237 -10.41 -0.15 -12.26
CA THR A 237 -9.64 -1.21 -12.95
C THR A 237 -10.49 -2.29 -13.61
N SER A 238 -11.74 -2.50 -13.18
CA SER A 238 -12.63 -3.49 -13.81
C SER A 238 -14.10 -3.15 -13.54
N SER A 239 -14.90 -2.91 -14.59
CA SER A 239 -16.36 -3.00 -14.46
C SER A 239 -17.11 -2.94 -15.79
N ASP A 240 -18.00 -3.91 -16.00
CA ASP A 240 -19.04 -3.88 -17.04
C ASP A 240 -20.06 -2.74 -16.84
N CYS A 241 -20.04 -2.11 -15.65
CA CYS A 241 -20.98 -1.07 -15.23
C CYS A 241 -20.32 0.32 -15.10
N ILE A 242 -19.14 0.56 -15.67
CA ILE A 242 -18.46 1.86 -15.54
C ILE A 242 -19.31 3.04 -16.04
N LYS A 243 -20.15 2.82 -17.06
CA LYS A 243 -21.13 3.79 -17.57
C LYS A 243 -22.15 4.29 -16.54
N HIS A 244 -22.32 3.57 -15.44
CA HIS A 244 -23.22 3.94 -14.36
C HIS A 244 -22.51 4.79 -13.28
N LEU A 245 -21.18 4.87 -13.31
CA LEU A 245 -20.44 5.77 -12.45
C LEU A 245 -20.88 7.23 -12.68
N PRO A 246 -20.94 8.08 -11.65
CA PRO A 246 -21.18 9.50 -11.84
C PRO A 246 -20.22 10.09 -12.87
N GLY A 247 -20.73 11.01 -13.69
CA GLY A 247 -19.95 11.65 -14.74
C GLY A 247 -18.78 12.45 -14.17
N LEU A 248 -17.75 12.63 -14.98
CA LEU A 248 -16.52 13.32 -14.56
C LEU A 248 -16.75 14.75 -14.05
N VAL A 249 -17.83 15.41 -14.50
CA VAL A 249 -18.23 16.76 -14.03
C VAL A 249 -18.45 16.84 -12.51
N GLU A 250 -18.79 15.75 -11.85
CA GLU A 250 -19.02 15.70 -10.39
C GLU A 250 -17.71 15.79 -9.58
N PHE A 251 -16.55 15.57 -10.20
CA PHE A 251 -15.24 15.45 -9.54
C PHE A 251 -14.40 16.75 -9.60
N GLU A 252 -14.91 17.86 -9.08
CA GLU A 252 -14.29 19.20 -9.22
C GLU A 252 -12.83 19.32 -8.73
N ALA A 253 -12.41 18.49 -7.76
CA ALA A 253 -11.08 18.55 -7.15
C ALA A 253 -10.06 17.52 -7.70
N LEU A 254 -10.38 16.85 -8.81
CA LEU A 254 -9.60 15.71 -9.33
C LEU A 254 -8.15 16.08 -9.68
N ARG A 255 -7.20 15.28 -9.19
CA ARG A 255 -5.76 15.38 -9.43
C ARG A 255 -5.19 14.12 -10.07
N VAL A 256 -5.73 12.96 -9.71
CA VAL A 256 -5.32 11.65 -10.23
C VAL A 256 -6.55 10.98 -10.82
N LEU A 257 -6.50 10.68 -12.11
CA LEU A 257 -7.49 9.87 -12.81
C LEU A 257 -6.79 8.69 -13.47
N ASP A 258 -7.18 7.48 -13.10
CA ASP A 258 -6.58 6.29 -13.65
C ASP A 258 -7.63 5.23 -13.96
N PHE A 259 -7.82 4.99 -15.25
CA PHE A 259 -8.67 3.96 -15.80
C PHE A 259 -7.87 2.87 -16.50
N GLU A 260 -6.61 2.67 -16.12
CA GLU A 260 -5.79 1.60 -16.69
C GLU A 260 -6.49 0.25 -16.53
N ASP A 261 -6.49 -0.52 -17.62
CA ASP A 261 -7.16 -1.82 -17.76
C ASP A 261 -8.70 -1.78 -17.61
N CYS A 262 -9.32 -0.59 -17.54
CA CYS A 262 -10.78 -0.47 -17.42
C CYS A 262 -11.49 -0.74 -18.76
N GLU A 263 -12.26 -1.82 -18.81
CA GLU A 263 -13.16 -2.15 -19.92
C GLU A 263 -14.42 -1.26 -19.92
N GLY A 264 -15.09 -1.15 -21.08
CA GLY A 264 -16.38 -0.44 -21.21
C GLY A 264 -16.33 1.09 -21.12
N LEU A 265 -15.13 1.68 -21.03
CA LEU A 265 -14.95 3.12 -20.86
C LEU A 265 -15.44 3.97 -22.05
N GLU A 266 -15.66 3.35 -23.21
CA GLU A 266 -16.25 3.98 -24.40
C GLU A 266 -17.69 4.49 -24.16
N GLU A 267 -18.42 3.83 -23.24
CA GLU A 267 -19.78 4.21 -22.85
C GLU A 267 -19.82 5.18 -21.66
N TYR A 268 -18.66 5.51 -21.07
CA TYR A 268 -18.58 6.38 -19.90
C TYR A 268 -18.65 7.87 -20.28
N ASP A 269 -19.36 8.65 -19.47
CA ASP A 269 -19.46 10.10 -19.66
C ASP A 269 -18.15 10.81 -19.28
N MET A 270 -17.33 11.02 -20.30
CA MET A 270 -16.07 11.76 -20.23
C MET A 270 -16.20 13.24 -20.62
N HIS A 271 -17.41 13.80 -20.67
CA HIS A 271 -17.57 15.22 -20.93
C HIS A 271 -16.97 16.07 -19.78
N SER A 272 -16.65 17.33 -20.08
CA SER A 272 -16.08 18.28 -19.11
C SER A 272 -14.63 18.01 -18.66
N MET A 273 -13.85 17.20 -19.38
CA MET A 273 -12.41 17.03 -19.09
C MET A 273 -11.63 18.35 -19.09
N ASP A 274 -12.09 19.32 -19.89
CA ASP A 274 -11.57 20.69 -19.97
C ASP A 274 -11.66 21.46 -18.63
N LYS A 275 -12.47 20.99 -17.68
CA LYS A 275 -12.66 21.63 -16.37
C LYS A 275 -11.68 21.13 -15.31
N PHE A 276 -10.86 20.11 -15.60
CA PHE A 276 -9.94 19.54 -14.64
C PHE A 276 -8.60 20.26 -14.55
N PHE A 277 -8.62 21.54 -14.14
CA PHE A 277 -7.42 22.36 -13.99
C PHE A 277 -6.42 21.81 -12.94
N ASN A 278 -6.90 20.96 -12.04
CA ASN A 278 -6.10 20.34 -10.97
C ASN A 278 -5.48 19.00 -11.37
N LEU A 279 -5.82 18.44 -12.54
CA LEU A 279 -5.33 17.13 -12.96
C LEU A 279 -3.81 17.15 -13.13
N LYS A 280 -3.13 16.19 -12.50
CA LYS A 280 -1.67 15.99 -12.53
C LYS A 280 -1.27 14.61 -13.02
N TYR A 281 -2.18 13.65 -12.97
CA TYR A 281 -1.97 12.30 -13.48
C TYR A 281 -3.22 11.81 -14.19
N LEU A 282 -3.01 11.23 -15.38
CA LEU A 282 -4.04 10.71 -16.25
C LEU A 282 -3.54 9.40 -16.88
N SER A 283 -4.32 8.33 -16.73
CA SER A 283 -4.03 7.05 -17.39
C SER A 283 -5.29 6.44 -18.00
N TYR A 284 -5.16 6.04 -19.26
CA TYR A 284 -6.13 5.26 -20.04
C TYR A 284 -5.44 4.07 -20.72
N ARG A 285 -4.34 3.60 -20.12
CA ARG A 285 -3.58 2.48 -20.69
C ARG A 285 -4.45 1.23 -20.79
N CYS A 286 -4.26 0.47 -21.85
CA CYS A 286 -5.00 -0.78 -22.10
C CYS A 286 -6.54 -0.60 -22.11
N THR A 287 -7.04 0.58 -22.48
CA THR A 287 -8.49 0.81 -22.68
C THR A 287 -8.85 0.86 -24.16
N GLY A 288 -10.15 0.75 -24.48
CA GLY A 288 -10.69 0.94 -25.83
C GLY A 288 -10.67 2.38 -26.35
N ILE A 289 -10.25 3.36 -25.53
CA ILE A 289 -10.24 4.76 -25.93
C ILE A 289 -9.19 5.01 -27.01
N SER A 290 -9.67 5.35 -28.21
CA SER A 290 -8.83 5.69 -29.36
C SER A 290 -8.50 7.19 -29.47
N LYS A 291 -9.26 8.06 -28.80
CA LYS A 291 -9.06 9.52 -28.80
C LYS A 291 -9.40 10.09 -27.42
N LEU A 292 -8.51 10.92 -26.91
CA LEU A 292 -8.78 11.70 -25.70
C LEU A 292 -9.87 12.76 -25.98
N PRO A 293 -10.78 13.03 -25.03
CA PRO A 293 -11.72 14.14 -25.14
C PRO A 293 -10.99 15.46 -25.38
N SER A 294 -11.59 16.32 -26.23
CA SER A 294 -11.06 17.65 -26.50
C SER A 294 -11.00 18.50 -25.23
N GLY A 295 -9.87 19.17 -24.96
CA GLY A 295 -9.70 20.07 -23.81
C GLY A 295 -8.71 19.60 -22.73
N ILE A 296 -8.01 18.48 -22.96
CA ILE A 296 -6.87 18.00 -22.17
C ILE A 296 -5.56 18.55 -22.75
#